data_AF-C5DL10-F1
#
_entry.id   AF-C5DL10-F1
#
_cell.length_a   1.000
_cell.length_b   1.000
_cell.length_c   1.000
_cell.angle_alpha   90.00
_cell.angle_beta   90.00
_cell.angle_gamma   90.00
#
_symmetry.space_group_name_H-M   'P 1'
#
loop_
_entity.id
_entity.type
_entity.pdbx_description
1 polymer ?
#
loop_
_entity_poly.entity_id
_entity_poly.type
_entity_poly.pdbx_seq_one_letter_code
_entity_poly.pdbx_strand_id
1 'polypeptide(L)'
;MLAAEAYAGLAKREQCSTSNEFDGREGLRVGALFVIMASSALGAFFPIMASNYSAVSLPDWCFFVAKFFGSGVIIATGFVHLLQPANEALTDPCLTGTFQDYPWAFGICLMSLYAIFLVEIVTHHMLSRVAPAYSATEARAHSGSDATCMDDELRLSELQDLRSKPQEMSKPGSDGDAVYQEAHRVLSASSSTVTEGFLSQVVTVFILEFGVIFHSVFIGLSLAVSGSEFITLFIVLIFHQMFEGLGLGTRIAEISWPANKRYTPWILALGFSISTPIAIAIGLGVRHSLSTNSRSGLIANGCFDAISSGILIYTGLVELMAHEFIFSSQFKGPGGLKKMLFAFTMMCAGSGLMALLGRWA
;
A
#
# COMPACT_ATOMS: atom_id res chain seq x y z
N MET A 1 -20.49 -45.74 15.14
CA MET A 1 -19.49 -44.96 14.39
C MET A 1 -19.95 -43.52 14.22
N LEU A 2 -21.05 -43.25 13.50
CA LEU A 2 -21.60 -41.88 13.30
C LEU A 2 -21.90 -41.12 14.61
N ALA A 3 -22.44 -41.77 15.64
CA ALA A 3 -22.69 -41.13 16.92
C ALA A 3 -21.41 -40.77 17.69
N ALA A 4 -20.33 -41.55 17.52
CA ALA A 4 -19.05 -41.30 18.15
C ALA A 4 -18.26 -40.18 17.44
N GLU A 5 -18.36 -40.11 16.10
CA GLU A 5 -17.84 -38.98 15.31
C GLU A 5 -18.62 -37.68 15.59
N ALA A 6 -19.95 -37.77 15.76
CA ALA A 6 -20.77 -36.63 16.17
C ALA A 6 -20.43 -36.16 17.59
N TYR A 7 -20.24 -37.08 18.54
CA TYR A 7 -19.81 -36.75 19.90
C TYR A 7 -18.39 -36.16 19.94
N ALA A 8 -17.46 -36.71 19.15
CA ALA A 8 -16.10 -36.18 19.02
C ALA A 8 -16.10 -34.78 18.37
N GLY A 9 -16.97 -34.54 17.39
CA GLY A 9 -17.16 -33.22 16.78
C GLY A 9 -17.80 -32.20 17.72
N LEU A 10 -18.69 -32.62 18.62
CA LEU A 10 -19.29 -31.79 19.66
C LEU A 10 -18.27 -31.46 20.77
N ALA A 11 -17.55 -32.46 21.28
CA ALA A 11 -16.49 -32.27 22.27
C ALA A 11 -15.33 -31.40 21.74
N LYS A 12 -15.05 -31.43 20.43
CA LYS A 12 -14.10 -30.50 19.78
C LYS A 12 -14.66 -29.08 19.61
N ARG A 13 -15.96 -28.92 19.34
CA ARG A 13 -16.60 -27.60 19.35
C ARG A 13 -16.61 -26.96 20.73
N GLU A 14 -16.62 -27.76 21.80
CA GLU A 14 -16.50 -27.29 23.19
C GLU A 14 -15.08 -26.80 23.55
N GLN A 15 -14.05 -27.04 22.73
CA GLN A 15 -12.69 -26.53 22.97
C GLN A 15 -12.53 -25.06 22.57
N CYS A 16 -13.40 -24.55 21.70
CA CYS A 16 -13.32 -23.18 21.22
C CYS A 16 -13.95 -22.22 22.25
N SER A 17 -13.20 -21.22 22.68
CA SER A 17 -13.71 -20.19 23.61
C SER A 17 -14.87 -19.42 22.98
N THR A 18 -15.95 -19.24 23.74
CA THR A 18 -17.07 -18.35 23.38
C THR A 18 -16.91 -16.95 23.96
N SER A 19 -15.97 -16.75 24.89
CA SER A 19 -15.62 -15.47 25.50
C SER A 19 -14.31 -14.90 24.94
N ASN A 20 -14.06 -13.62 25.20
CA ASN A 20 -12.76 -12.98 24.97
C ASN A 20 -12.02 -12.75 26.29
N GLU A 21 -10.82 -12.20 26.18
CA GLU A 21 -9.88 -12.00 27.28
C GLU A 21 -9.97 -10.60 27.90
N PHE A 22 -11.03 -9.84 27.59
CA PHE A 22 -11.16 -8.45 28.02
C PHE A 22 -11.03 -8.32 29.55
N ASP A 23 -9.97 -7.63 29.98
CA ASP A 23 -9.59 -7.49 31.39
C ASP A 23 -10.03 -6.14 32.04
N GLY A 24 -10.84 -5.35 31.33
CA GLY A 24 -11.24 -4.01 31.73
C GLY A 24 -10.37 -2.91 31.12
N ARG A 25 -9.87 -1.98 31.95
CA ARG A 25 -9.04 -0.83 31.53
C ARG A 25 -9.68 0.07 30.46
N GLU A 26 -10.99 0.29 30.57
CA GLU A 26 -11.78 1.04 29.57
C GLU A 26 -11.17 2.41 29.25
N GLY A 27 -10.75 3.18 30.26
CA GLY A 27 -10.13 4.49 30.05
C GLY A 27 -8.84 4.43 29.22
N LEU A 28 -8.00 3.42 29.42
CA LEU A 28 -6.76 3.27 28.67
C LEU A 28 -7.01 2.76 27.25
N ARG A 29 -8.01 1.89 27.04
CA ARG A 29 -8.43 1.44 25.70
C ARG A 29 -9.07 2.55 24.87
N VAL A 30 -9.88 3.41 25.51
CA VAL A 30 -10.39 4.63 24.88
C VAL A 30 -9.25 5.61 24.58
N GLY A 31 -8.29 5.75 25.49
CA GLY A 31 -7.06 6.51 25.24
C GLY A 31 -6.26 5.99 24.04
N ALA A 32 -6.16 4.67 23.90
CA ALA A 32 -5.43 4.02 22.81
C ALA A 32 -5.97 4.40 21.42
N LEU A 33 -7.28 4.59 21.29
CA LEU A 33 -7.90 5.09 20.05
C LEU A 33 -7.24 6.39 19.58
N PHE A 34 -7.13 7.38 20.46
CA PHE A 34 -6.58 8.68 20.12
C PHE A 34 -5.07 8.64 19.90
N VAL A 35 -4.35 7.87 20.71
CA VAL A 35 -2.88 7.76 20.59
C VAL A 35 -2.50 7.06 19.28
N ILE A 36 -3.17 5.95 18.93
CA ILE A 36 -2.94 5.23 17.68
C ILE A 36 -3.35 6.08 16.48
N MET A 37 -4.48 6.81 16.57
CA MET A 37 -4.88 7.75 15.52
C MET A 37 -3.84 8.83 15.30
N ALA A 38 -3.27 9.39 16.37
CA ALA A 38 -2.24 10.41 16.27
C ALA A 38 -0.94 9.84 15.69
N SER A 39 -0.48 8.67 16.15
CA SER A 39 0.76 8.06 15.65
C SER A 39 0.65 7.59 14.20
N SER A 40 -0.49 7.03 13.80
CA SER A 40 -0.78 6.63 12.41
C SER A 40 -0.84 7.84 11.48
N ALA A 41 -1.52 8.91 11.91
CA ALA A 41 -1.60 10.16 11.16
C ALA A 41 -0.22 10.80 11.02
N LEU A 42 0.59 10.82 12.08
CA LEU A 42 1.97 11.31 12.00
C LEU A 42 2.78 10.50 10.98
N GLY A 43 2.67 9.17 10.98
CA GLY A 43 3.35 8.32 10.00
C GLY A 43 2.91 8.59 8.55
N ALA A 44 1.60 8.62 8.30
CA ALA A 44 1.05 8.68 6.95
C ALA A 44 1.04 10.09 6.32
N PHE A 45 0.69 11.11 7.09
CA PHE A 45 0.61 12.49 6.57
C PHE A 45 1.97 13.16 6.44
N PHE A 46 2.95 12.81 7.28
CA PHE A 46 4.24 13.48 7.31
C PHE A 46 4.98 13.43 5.95
N PRO A 47 5.12 12.27 5.26
CA PRO A 47 5.75 12.23 3.94
C PRO A 47 5.00 13.06 2.87
N ILE A 48 3.67 13.10 2.95
CA ILE A 48 2.82 13.85 2.01
C ILE A 48 2.97 15.36 2.24
N MET A 49 3.01 15.78 3.51
CA MET A 49 3.28 17.18 3.87
C MET A 49 4.68 17.60 3.39
N ALA A 50 5.67 16.75 3.63
CA ALA A 50 7.06 17.02 3.26
C ALA A 50 7.26 17.13 1.74
N SER A 51 6.46 16.43 0.92
CA SER A 51 6.53 16.55 -0.54
C SER A 51 5.75 17.73 -1.12
N ASN A 52 4.70 18.20 -0.43
CA ASN A 52 3.80 19.24 -0.95
C ASN A 52 4.07 20.66 -0.44
N TYR A 53 4.71 20.81 0.73
CA TYR A 53 4.91 22.12 1.37
C TYR A 53 6.39 22.43 1.59
N SER A 54 6.86 23.56 1.05
CA SER A 54 8.24 24.03 1.22
C SER A 54 8.62 24.37 2.66
N ALA A 55 7.64 24.64 3.53
CA ALA A 55 7.89 24.90 4.96
C ALA A 55 8.26 23.63 5.75
N VAL A 56 7.90 22.44 5.25
CA VAL A 56 8.16 21.14 5.87
C VAL A 56 9.00 20.25 4.93
N SER A 57 9.54 20.83 3.85
CA SER A 57 10.31 20.10 2.87
C SER A 57 11.55 19.50 3.53
N LEU A 58 11.62 18.17 3.52
CA LEU A 58 12.76 17.45 4.03
C LEU A 58 13.89 17.47 3.00
N PRO A 59 15.15 17.39 3.45
CA PRO A 59 16.25 17.05 2.56
C PRO A 59 15.97 15.73 1.84
N ASP A 60 16.38 15.63 0.57
CA ASP A 60 16.16 14.45 -0.28
C ASP A 60 16.64 13.13 0.38
N TRP A 61 17.71 13.21 1.19
CA TRP A 61 18.23 12.04 1.90
C TRP A 61 17.28 11.50 2.97
N CYS A 62 16.51 12.36 3.65
CA CYS A 62 15.53 11.93 4.65
C CYS A 62 14.38 11.19 3.99
N PHE A 63 13.85 11.75 2.89
CA PHE A 63 12.79 11.10 2.12
C PHE A 63 13.27 9.76 1.55
N PHE A 64 14.51 9.72 1.05
CA PHE A 64 15.16 8.49 0.59
C PHE A 64 15.25 7.43 1.70
N VAL A 65 15.70 7.80 2.91
CA VAL A 65 15.76 6.85 4.05
C VAL A 65 14.37 6.36 4.41
N ALA A 66 13.39 7.26 4.59
CA ALA A 66 12.02 6.92 4.94
C ALA A 66 11.37 5.98 3.94
N LYS A 67 11.60 6.22 2.64
CA LYS A 67 11.11 5.39 1.53
C LYS A 67 11.58 3.94 1.63
N PHE A 68 12.90 3.71 1.70
CA PHE A 68 13.45 2.35 1.71
C PHE A 68 13.21 1.64 3.05
N PHE A 69 13.33 2.38 4.15
CA PHE A 69 12.96 1.89 5.47
C PHE A 69 11.49 1.43 5.50
N GLY A 70 10.58 2.26 4.98
CA GLY A 70 9.15 1.96 4.88
C GLY A 70 8.85 0.74 4.00
N SER A 71 9.54 0.56 2.88
CA SER A 71 9.45 -0.68 2.09
C SER A 71 9.81 -1.92 2.91
N GLY A 72 10.87 -1.82 3.72
CA GLY A 72 11.27 -2.90 4.63
C GLY A 72 10.22 -3.22 5.69
N VAL A 73 9.58 -2.18 6.24
CA VAL A 73 8.47 -2.31 7.19
C VAL A 73 7.31 -3.08 6.55
N ILE A 74 6.84 -2.67 5.37
CA ILE A 74 5.73 -3.33 4.66
C ILE A 74 6.03 -4.82 4.39
N ILE A 75 7.24 -5.14 3.93
CA ILE A 75 7.65 -6.53 3.69
C ILE A 75 7.56 -7.34 5.00
N ALA A 76 8.10 -6.80 6.10
CA ALA A 76 8.07 -7.48 7.39
C ALA A 76 6.65 -7.55 7.98
N THR A 77 5.77 -6.58 7.75
CA THR A 77 4.35 -6.67 8.12
C THR A 77 3.71 -7.88 7.45
N GLY A 78 3.90 -8.06 6.13
CA GLY A 78 3.36 -9.20 5.39
C GLY A 78 3.78 -10.56 5.96
N PHE A 79 5.07 -10.73 6.27
CA PHE A 79 5.56 -12.01 6.79
C PHE A 79 5.31 -12.22 8.29
N VAL A 80 5.66 -11.23 9.13
CA VAL A 80 5.72 -11.41 10.58
C VAL A 80 4.41 -11.08 11.26
N HIS A 81 3.70 -10.04 10.81
CA HIS A 81 2.49 -9.55 11.48
C HIS A 81 1.19 -10.02 10.83
N LEU A 82 1.27 -10.58 9.63
CA LEU A 82 0.13 -11.11 8.91
C LEU A 82 0.21 -12.63 8.73
N LEU A 83 1.24 -13.13 8.03
CA LEU A 83 1.31 -14.56 7.71
C LEU A 83 1.44 -15.46 8.94
N GLN A 84 2.27 -15.04 9.91
CA GLN A 84 2.49 -15.83 11.13
C GLN A 84 1.22 -15.91 12.00
N PRO A 85 0.55 -14.80 12.39
CA PRO A 85 -0.72 -14.87 13.11
C PRO A 85 -1.82 -15.59 12.31
N ALA A 86 -1.84 -15.44 10.99
CA ALA A 86 -2.77 -16.20 10.15
C ALA A 86 -2.56 -17.71 10.26
N ASN A 87 -1.30 -18.14 10.30
CA ASN A 87 -0.95 -19.54 10.49
C ASN A 87 -1.34 -20.03 11.89
N GLU A 88 -1.07 -19.25 12.94
CA GLU A 88 -1.47 -19.59 14.31
C GLU A 88 -2.99 -19.72 14.43
N ALA A 89 -3.76 -18.79 13.86
CA ALA A 89 -5.22 -18.84 13.90
C ALA A 89 -5.80 -20.04 13.13
N LEU A 90 -5.26 -20.38 11.95
CA LEU A 90 -5.75 -21.49 11.13
C LEU A 90 -5.25 -22.87 11.60
N THR A 91 -4.19 -22.92 12.39
CA THR A 91 -3.66 -24.16 12.99
C THR A 91 -4.04 -24.35 14.46
N ASP A 92 -4.87 -23.45 15.01
CA ASP A 92 -5.35 -23.56 16.38
C ASP A 92 -6.03 -24.92 16.62
N PRO A 93 -5.72 -25.63 17.74
CA PRO A 93 -6.33 -26.92 18.08
C PRO A 93 -7.87 -26.94 18.10
N CYS A 94 -8.52 -25.79 18.33
CA CYS A 94 -9.98 -25.61 18.19
C CYS A 94 -10.47 -25.87 16.76
N LEU A 95 -9.65 -25.61 15.74
CA LEU A 95 -9.95 -25.91 14.35
C LEU A 95 -9.53 -27.34 14.03
N THR A 96 -10.48 -28.14 13.56
CA THR A 96 -10.31 -29.59 13.48
C THR A 96 -10.71 -30.11 12.10
N GLY A 97 -10.09 -31.21 11.69
CA GLY A 97 -10.27 -31.76 10.34
C GLY A 97 -9.34 -31.06 9.37
N THR A 98 -9.86 -30.63 8.22
CA THR A 98 -9.08 -30.14 7.08
C THR A 98 -8.11 -29.00 7.40
N PHE A 99 -8.42 -28.17 8.41
CA PHE A 99 -7.53 -27.08 8.83
C PHE A 99 -6.19 -27.56 9.41
N GLN A 100 -6.16 -28.75 10.01
CA GLN A 100 -4.95 -29.36 10.59
C GLN A 100 -4.17 -30.21 9.57
N ASP A 101 -4.81 -30.59 8.47
CA ASP A 101 -4.21 -31.48 7.46
C ASP A 101 -3.34 -30.73 6.44
N TYR A 102 -3.51 -29.42 6.33
CA TYR A 102 -2.84 -28.59 5.33
C TYR A 102 -2.52 -27.19 5.86
N PRO A 103 -1.35 -26.60 5.53
CA PRO A 103 -0.99 -25.23 5.92
C PRO A 103 -1.79 -24.17 5.15
N TRP A 104 -3.06 -24.00 5.52
CA TRP A 104 -4.01 -23.13 4.80
C TRP A 104 -3.59 -21.66 4.74
N ALA A 105 -2.95 -21.12 5.78
CA ALA A 105 -2.48 -19.73 5.78
C ALA A 105 -1.51 -19.47 4.61
N PHE A 106 -0.52 -20.34 4.42
CA PHE A 106 0.43 -20.25 3.33
C PHE A 106 -0.23 -20.49 1.96
N GLY A 107 -1.18 -21.43 1.88
CA GLY A 107 -1.94 -21.68 0.66
C GLY A 107 -2.78 -20.47 0.22
N ILE A 108 -3.52 -19.86 1.14
CA ILE A 108 -4.35 -18.67 0.90
C ILE A 108 -3.46 -17.47 0.54
N CYS A 109 -2.35 -17.29 1.25
CA CYS A 109 -1.35 -16.27 0.93
C CYS A 109 -0.85 -16.41 -0.51
N LEU A 110 -0.51 -17.62 -0.95
CA LEU A 110 -0.07 -17.88 -2.32
C LEU A 110 -1.18 -17.65 -3.35
N MET A 111 -2.42 -18.06 -3.05
CA MET A 111 -3.57 -17.79 -3.92
C MET A 111 -3.80 -16.28 -4.08
N SER A 112 -3.72 -15.52 -2.99
CA SER A 112 -3.86 -14.06 -3.02
C SER A 112 -2.74 -13.40 -3.83
N LEU A 113 -1.48 -13.86 -3.69
CA LEU A 113 -0.36 -13.41 -4.52
C LEU A 113 -0.59 -13.62 -6.02
N TYR A 114 -1.05 -14.81 -6.42
CA TYR A 114 -1.37 -15.05 -7.84
C TYR A 114 -2.58 -14.25 -8.32
N ALA A 115 -3.59 -14.07 -7.48
CA ALA A 115 -4.75 -13.27 -7.80
C ALA A 115 -4.37 -11.79 -8.03
N ILE A 116 -3.53 -11.22 -7.17
CA ILE A 116 -3.14 -9.82 -7.30
C ILE A 116 -2.22 -9.60 -8.50
N PHE A 117 -1.29 -10.53 -8.76
CA PHE A 117 -0.48 -10.51 -9.98
C PHE A 117 -1.34 -10.59 -11.25
N LEU A 118 -2.39 -11.43 -11.24
CA LEU A 118 -3.33 -11.51 -12.35
C LEU A 118 -4.09 -10.19 -12.55
N VAL A 119 -4.58 -9.58 -11.46
CA VAL A 119 -5.25 -8.27 -11.50
C VAL A 119 -4.33 -7.22 -12.09
N GLU A 120 -3.06 -7.21 -11.71
CA GLU A 120 -2.08 -6.27 -12.25
C GLU A 120 -1.83 -6.47 -13.74
N ILE A 121 -1.59 -7.72 -14.19
CA ILE A 121 -1.42 -8.03 -15.63
C ILE A 121 -2.65 -7.60 -16.43
N VAL A 122 -3.85 -7.94 -15.96
CA VAL A 122 -5.10 -7.58 -16.65
C VAL A 122 -5.27 -6.06 -16.70
N THR A 123 -4.94 -5.37 -15.61
CA THR A 123 -5.01 -3.90 -15.54
C THR A 123 -4.05 -3.26 -16.54
N HIS A 124 -2.79 -3.71 -16.60
CA HIS A 124 -1.82 -3.25 -17.59
C HIS A 124 -2.25 -3.55 -19.04
N HIS A 125 -2.79 -4.75 -19.29
CA HIS A 125 -3.26 -5.13 -20.63
C HIS A 125 -4.51 -4.35 -21.07
N MET A 126 -5.44 -4.08 -20.15
CA MET A 126 -6.61 -3.25 -20.42
C MET A 126 -6.20 -1.79 -20.63
N LEU A 127 -5.29 -1.29 -19.81
CA LEU A 127 -4.86 0.10 -19.84
C LEU A 127 -4.10 0.44 -21.13
N SER A 128 -3.17 -0.42 -21.55
CA SER A 128 -2.48 -0.29 -22.83
C SER A 128 -3.42 -0.30 -24.05
N ARG A 129 -4.62 -0.89 -23.93
CA ARG A 129 -5.67 -0.85 -24.97
C ARG A 129 -6.56 0.40 -24.92
N VAL A 130 -6.77 0.99 -23.75
CA VAL A 130 -7.64 2.17 -23.56
C VAL A 130 -6.89 3.48 -23.75
N ALA A 131 -5.59 3.52 -23.42
CA ALA A 131 -4.75 4.72 -23.55
C ALA A 131 -4.77 5.36 -24.97
N PRO A 132 -4.76 4.59 -26.09
CA PRO A 132 -4.89 5.17 -27.43
C PRO A 132 -6.26 5.83 -27.69
N ALA A 133 -7.33 5.31 -27.10
CA ALA A 133 -8.70 5.79 -27.31
C ALA A 133 -9.02 7.05 -26.49
N TYR A 134 -8.43 7.19 -25.30
CA TYR A 134 -8.60 8.37 -24.45
C TYR A 134 -7.87 9.59 -25.04
N SER A 135 -6.62 9.40 -25.49
CA SER A 135 -5.82 10.45 -26.16
C SER A 135 -6.50 10.98 -27.43
N ALA A 136 -7.12 10.11 -28.24
CA ALA A 136 -7.86 10.50 -29.44
C ALA A 136 -9.12 11.33 -29.15
N THR A 137 -9.69 11.19 -27.94
CA THR A 137 -10.89 11.92 -27.52
C THR A 137 -10.51 13.29 -26.95
N GLU A 138 -9.41 13.37 -26.19
CA GLU A 138 -8.90 14.61 -25.61
C GLU A 138 -8.30 15.54 -26.69
N ALA A 139 -7.58 14.99 -27.67
CA ALA A 139 -7.11 15.74 -28.84
C ALA A 139 -8.26 16.33 -29.68
N ARG A 140 -9.43 15.65 -29.72
CA ARG A 140 -10.64 16.17 -30.37
C ARG A 140 -11.35 17.24 -29.54
N ALA A 141 -11.28 17.16 -28.21
CA ALA A 141 -11.83 18.20 -27.33
C ALA A 141 -11.02 19.51 -27.42
N HIS A 142 -9.69 19.43 -27.57
CA HIS A 142 -8.83 20.61 -27.75
C HIS A 142 -8.81 21.20 -29.17
N SER A 143 -9.30 20.47 -30.18
CA SER A 143 -9.44 21.00 -31.56
C SER A 143 -10.75 21.77 -31.79
N GLY A 144 -11.65 21.83 -30.80
CA GLY A 144 -13.01 22.37 -30.96
C GLY A 144 -13.30 23.71 -30.30
N SER A 145 -12.33 24.37 -29.67
CA SER A 145 -12.56 25.66 -29.01
C SER A 145 -11.65 26.75 -29.56
N ASP A 146 -12.30 27.76 -30.12
CA ASP A 146 -11.76 29.05 -30.52
C ASP A 146 -10.99 29.73 -29.39
N ALA A 147 -10.05 30.59 -29.80
CA ALA A 147 -9.10 31.40 -29.03
C ALA A 147 -9.48 31.79 -27.57
N THR A 148 -8.56 31.56 -26.62
CA THR A 148 -8.05 32.56 -25.65
C THR A 148 -6.87 32.00 -24.84
N CYS A 149 -6.06 32.91 -24.31
CA CYS A 149 -4.64 32.85 -23.95
C CYS A 149 -4.27 32.36 -22.54
N MET A 150 -2.98 31.94 -22.39
CA MET A 150 -2.10 31.87 -21.19
C MET A 150 -2.49 30.83 -20.10
N ASP A 151 -1.61 30.02 -19.49
CA ASP A 151 -0.17 30.05 -19.19
C ASP A 151 0.39 28.62 -19.16
N ASP A 152 1.53 28.35 -19.82
CA ASP A 152 2.36 27.16 -19.51
C ASP A 152 3.84 27.45 -19.84
N GLU A 153 4.38 28.46 -19.16
CA GLU A 153 5.77 28.91 -19.29
C GLU A 153 6.71 28.12 -18.37
N LEU A 154 6.83 26.80 -18.50
CA LEU A 154 7.87 26.10 -17.72
C LEU A 154 8.55 24.85 -18.30
N ARG A 155 8.38 24.48 -19.58
CA ARG A 155 9.15 23.36 -20.15
C ARG A 155 9.69 23.52 -21.58
N LEU A 156 9.79 24.75 -22.09
CA LEU A 156 10.35 25.02 -23.42
C LEU A 156 11.83 25.45 -23.43
N SER A 157 12.51 25.38 -22.29
CA SER A 157 13.91 25.81 -22.15
C SER A 157 14.94 24.84 -22.77
N GLU A 158 14.57 23.58 -23.04
CA GLU A 158 15.52 22.58 -23.58
C GLU A 158 15.48 22.38 -25.10
N LEU A 159 14.55 23.02 -25.82
CA LEU A 159 14.49 22.93 -27.29
C LEU A 159 14.94 24.21 -28.02
N GLN A 160 15.39 25.23 -27.28
CA GLN A 160 15.78 26.51 -27.85
C GLN A 160 17.20 26.53 -28.44
N ASP A 161 17.98 25.45 -28.25
CA ASP A 161 19.37 25.37 -28.69
C ASP A 161 19.55 24.88 -30.15
N LEU A 162 18.46 24.56 -30.85
CA LEU A 162 18.48 24.23 -32.29
C LEU A 162 18.06 25.40 -33.20
N ARG A 163 17.74 26.58 -32.64
CA ARG A 163 17.16 27.71 -33.39
C ARG A 163 18.17 28.79 -33.79
N SER A 164 19.34 28.41 -34.29
CA SER A 164 20.35 29.38 -34.75
C SER A 164 20.96 29.04 -36.11
N LYS A 165 20.13 28.88 -37.15
CA LYS A 165 20.53 29.18 -38.54
C LYS A 165 19.33 29.71 -39.33
N PRO A 166 19.39 30.92 -39.91
CA PRO A 166 18.33 31.43 -40.78
C PRO A 166 18.51 30.83 -42.18
N GLN A 167 17.51 30.11 -42.68
CA GLN A 167 17.44 29.79 -44.10
C GLN A 167 16.02 29.95 -44.65
N GLU A 168 15.98 30.51 -45.84
CA GLU A 168 14.92 31.21 -46.55
C GLU A 168 13.56 30.52 -46.63
N MET A 169 12.53 31.38 -46.60
CA MET A 169 11.12 31.08 -46.85
C MET A 169 10.90 30.70 -48.32
N SER A 170 10.59 29.43 -48.61
CA SER A 170 10.03 29.02 -49.91
C SER A 170 8.83 28.07 -49.75
N LYS A 171 7.64 28.60 -50.09
CA LYS A 171 6.36 27.99 -50.58
C LYS A 171 5.78 26.72 -49.89
N PRO A 172 4.43 26.57 -49.87
CA PRO A 172 3.76 25.48 -49.17
C PRO A 172 3.92 24.17 -49.96
N GLY A 173 4.73 23.26 -49.44
CA GLY A 173 4.91 21.90 -49.94
C GLY A 173 4.41 20.88 -48.91
N SER A 174 3.81 19.81 -49.43
CA SER A 174 3.14 18.68 -48.77
C SER A 174 3.93 17.89 -47.70
N ASP A 175 5.11 18.37 -47.27
CA ASP A 175 6.00 17.68 -46.33
C ASP A 175 5.90 18.21 -44.89
N GLY A 176 5.29 19.39 -44.68
CA GLY A 176 5.08 19.93 -43.33
C GLY A 176 4.15 19.06 -42.48
N ASP A 177 3.07 18.56 -43.09
CA ASP A 177 2.04 17.76 -42.39
C ASP A 177 2.59 16.45 -41.84
N ALA A 178 3.58 15.83 -42.49
CA ALA A 178 4.20 14.60 -42.02
C ALA A 178 5.04 14.83 -40.75
N VAL A 179 5.76 15.95 -40.65
CA VAL A 179 6.57 16.31 -39.49
C VAL A 179 5.69 16.70 -38.30
N TYR A 180 4.62 17.47 -38.55
CA TYR A 180 3.63 17.79 -37.50
C TYR A 180 2.90 16.53 -37.03
N GLN A 181 2.52 15.63 -37.94
CA GLN A 181 1.84 14.38 -37.59
C GLN A 181 2.74 13.42 -36.82
N GLU A 182 4.04 13.36 -37.15
CA GLU A 182 5.02 12.57 -36.39
C GLU A 182 5.27 13.17 -35.00
N ALA A 183 5.44 14.50 -34.90
CA ALA A 183 5.54 15.18 -33.61
C ALA A 183 4.29 14.93 -32.75
N HIS A 184 3.10 14.98 -33.33
CA HIS A 184 1.84 14.72 -32.63
C HIS A 184 1.68 13.25 -32.23
N ARG A 185 2.20 12.30 -33.03
CA ARG A 185 2.26 10.87 -32.70
C ARG A 185 3.23 10.60 -31.55
N VAL A 186 4.42 11.19 -31.58
CA VAL A 186 5.41 11.08 -30.51
C VAL A 186 4.90 11.71 -29.22
N LEU A 187 4.25 12.87 -29.30
CA LEU A 187 3.64 13.55 -28.14
C LEU A 187 2.47 12.74 -27.57
N SER A 188 1.61 12.18 -28.44
CA SER A 188 0.52 11.28 -28.00
C SER A 188 1.05 9.98 -27.41
N ALA A 189 2.12 9.40 -27.98
CA ALA A 189 2.74 8.18 -27.46
C ALA A 189 3.38 8.45 -26.08
N SER A 190 4.08 9.58 -25.94
CA SER A 190 4.64 10.04 -24.67
C SER A 190 3.56 10.33 -23.62
N SER A 191 2.45 10.98 -24.01
CA SER A 191 1.31 11.22 -23.12
C SER A 191 0.64 9.91 -22.67
N SER A 192 0.50 8.94 -23.58
CA SER A 192 -0.06 7.63 -23.25
C SER A 192 0.84 6.82 -22.29
N THR A 193 2.17 6.87 -22.45
CA THR A 193 3.09 6.17 -21.55
C THR A 193 3.17 6.84 -20.17
N VAL A 194 3.08 8.17 -20.10
CA VAL A 194 3.00 8.91 -18.83
C VAL A 194 1.70 8.59 -18.09
N THR A 195 0.57 8.56 -18.81
CA THR A 195 -0.74 8.22 -18.24
C THR A 195 -0.78 6.76 -17.75
N GLU A 196 -0.18 5.84 -18.50
CA GLU A 196 -0.07 4.42 -18.13
C GLU A 196 0.75 4.23 -16.85
N GLY A 197 1.90 4.91 -16.75
CA GLY A 197 2.74 4.89 -15.55
C GLY A 197 2.04 5.47 -14.31
N PHE A 198 1.34 6.59 -14.45
CA PHE A 198 0.57 7.18 -13.34
C PHE A 198 -0.52 6.23 -12.82
N LEU A 199 -1.31 5.64 -13.72
CA LEU A 199 -2.40 4.76 -13.33
C LEU A 199 -1.90 3.45 -12.71
N SER A 200 -0.80 2.90 -13.21
CA SER A 200 -0.14 1.72 -12.61
C SER A 200 0.29 2.01 -11.17
N GLN A 201 0.99 3.14 -10.92
CA GLN A 201 1.39 3.53 -9.56
C GLN A 201 0.19 3.74 -8.62
N VAL A 202 -0.88 4.36 -9.12
CA VAL A 202 -2.11 4.56 -8.37
C VAL A 202 -2.75 3.23 -8.00
N VAL A 203 -2.84 2.28 -8.94
CA VAL A 203 -3.37 0.94 -8.70
C VAL A 203 -2.54 0.20 -7.65
N THR A 204 -1.20 0.23 -7.75
CA THR A 204 -0.30 -0.37 -6.76
C THR A 204 -0.53 0.21 -5.36
N VAL A 205 -0.68 1.53 -5.22
CA VAL A 205 -0.96 2.17 -3.93
C VAL A 205 -2.34 1.79 -3.40
N PHE A 206 -3.37 1.74 -4.24
CA PHE A 206 -4.71 1.31 -3.81
C PHE A 206 -4.74 -0.15 -3.35
N ILE A 207 -4.01 -1.03 -4.04
CA ILE A 207 -3.85 -2.44 -3.67
C ILE A 207 -3.15 -2.56 -2.31
N LEU A 208 -2.04 -1.83 -2.14
CA LEU A 208 -1.30 -1.78 -0.88
C LEU A 208 -2.21 -1.32 0.27
N GLU A 209 -2.90 -0.20 0.06
CA GLU A 209 -3.76 0.41 1.07
C GLU A 209 -4.94 -0.49 1.42
N PHE A 210 -5.54 -1.18 0.45
CA PHE A 210 -6.55 -2.19 0.70
C PHE A 210 -6.02 -3.29 1.63
N GLY A 211 -4.85 -3.86 1.34
CA GLY A 211 -4.24 -4.91 2.17
C GLY A 211 -3.96 -4.45 3.61
N VAL A 212 -3.42 -3.23 3.74
CA VAL A 212 -3.09 -2.60 5.03
C VAL A 212 -4.34 -2.26 5.84
N ILE A 213 -5.38 -1.70 5.22
CA ILE A 213 -6.64 -1.36 5.91
C ILE A 213 -7.31 -2.63 6.45
N PHE A 214 -7.34 -3.71 5.67
CA PHE A 214 -7.93 -4.98 6.13
C PHE A 214 -7.24 -5.51 7.37
N HIS A 215 -5.91 -5.51 7.39
CA HIS A 215 -5.14 -5.92 8.56
C HIS A 215 -5.38 -5.01 9.78
N SER A 216 -5.39 -3.69 9.53
CA SER A 216 -5.61 -2.66 10.55
C SER A 216 -6.95 -2.83 11.29
N VAL A 217 -7.97 -3.35 10.61
CA VAL A 217 -9.28 -3.66 11.23
C VAL A 217 -9.15 -4.80 12.24
N PHE A 218 -8.52 -5.91 11.88
CA PHE A 218 -8.38 -7.05 12.78
C PHE A 218 -7.43 -6.77 13.95
N ILE A 219 -6.36 -6.01 13.72
CA ILE A 219 -5.51 -5.46 14.79
C ILE A 219 -6.36 -4.66 15.78
N GLY A 220 -7.15 -3.71 15.29
CA GLY A 220 -7.93 -2.82 16.17
C GLY A 220 -8.99 -3.58 16.98
N LEU A 221 -9.67 -4.54 16.36
CA LEU A 221 -10.63 -5.41 17.04
C LEU A 221 -9.96 -6.28 18.12
N SER A 222 -8.80 -6.86 17.80
CA SER A 222 -8.05 -7.72 18.73
C SER A 222 -7.49 -6.92 19.90
N LEU A 223 -6.93 -5.73 19.65
CA LEU A 223 -6.48 -4.84 20.70
C LEU A 223 -7.63 -4.46 21.65
N ALA A 224 -8.84 -4.25 21.13
CA ALA A 224 -9.99 -3.87 21.95
C ALA A 224 -10.39 -4.94 22.98
N VAL A 225 -10.22 -6.22 22.66
CA VAL A 225 -10.63 -7.36 23.51
C VAL A 225 -9.48 -8.20 24.08
N SER A 226 -8.23 -7.76 23.86
CA SER A 226 -7.01 -8.33 24.45
C SER A 226 -7.08 -8.35 25.98
N GLY A 227 -6.35 -9.27 26.61
CA GLY A 227 -6.29 -9.40 28.06
C GLY A 227 -5.04 -8.75 28.66
N SER A 228 -4.23 -9.58 29.31
CA SER A 228 -3.08 -9.15 30.10
C SER A 228 -1.98 -8.48 29.26
N GLU A 229 -1.88 -8.86 28.00
CA GLU A 229 -0.95 -8.39 26.98
C GLU A 229 -1.33 -7.03 26.39
N PHE A 230 -2.52 -6.50 26.71
CA PHE A 230 -3.02 -5.23 26.17
C PHE A 230 -2.00 -4.09 26.24
N ILE A 231 -1.29 -3.91 27.37
CA ILE A 231 -0.30 -2.82 27.51
C ILE A 231 0.84 -3.01 26.50
N THR A 232 1.35 -4.23 26.38
CA THR A 232 2.45 -4.55 25.47
C THR A 232 2.01 -4.35 24.03
N LEU A 233 0.86 -4.93 23.64
CA LEU A 233 0.28 -4.77 22.31
C LEU A 233 0.02 -3.30 21.99
N PHE A 234 -0.53 -2.53 22.93
CA PHE A 234 -0.80 -1.12 22.74
C PHE A 234 0.49 -0.34 22.43
N ILE A 235 1.55 -0.51 23.24
CA ILE A 235 2.82 0.18 23.01
C ILE A 235 3.44 -0.22 21.67
N VAL A 236 3.45 -1.52 21.36
CA VAL A 236 3.98 -2.03 20.09
C VAL A 236 3.21 -1.45 18.91
N LEU A 237 1.88 -1.38 18.99
CA LEU A 237 1.02 -0.89 17.92
C LEU A 237 1.17 0.61 17.65
N ILE A 238 1.53 1.43 18.64
CA ILE A 238 1.85 2.84 18.41
C ILE A 238 2.99 2.96 17.38
N PHE A 239 4.05 2.18 17.57
CA PHE A 239 5.22 2.19 16.69
C PHE A 239 4.96 1.45 15.38
N HIS A 240 4.29 0.30 15.42
CA HIS A 240 3.88 -0.47 14.24
C HIS A 240 3.11 0.43 13.26
N GLN A 241 2.03 1.06 13.74
CA GLN A 241 1.14 1.87 12.92
C GLN A 241 1.82 3.14 12.41
N MET A 242 2.73 3.72 13.20
CA MET A 242 3.52 4.87 12.76
C MET A 242 4.49 4.50 11.62
N PHE A 243 5.20 3.38 11.74
CA PHE A 243 6.17 2.96 10.72
C PHE A 243 5.50 2.43 9.45
N GLU A 244 4.40 1.70 9.59
CA GLU A 244 3.59 1.28 8.45
C GLU A 244 2.97 2.50 7.74
N GLY A 245 2.48 3.47 8.51
CA GLY A 245 2.03 4.77 7.99
C GLY A 245 3.12 5.51 7.24
N LEU A 246 4.36 5.51 7.74
CA LEU A 246 5.52 6.10 7.04
C LEU A 246 5.77 5.40 5.69
N GLY A 247 5.71 4.07 5.67
CA GLY A 247 5.84 3.28 4.44
C GLY A 247 4.76 3.61 3.42
N LEU A 248 3.50 3.60 3.82
CA LEU A 248 2.38 3.96 2.95
C LEU A 248 2.45 5.42 2.48
N GLY A 249 2.70 6.35 3.41
CA GLY A 249 2.76 7.79 3.14
C GLY A 249 3.86 8.16 2.15
N THR A 250 5.04 7.53 2.25
CA THR A 250 6.11 7.74 1.28
C THR A 250 5.72 7.27 -0.12
N ARG A 251 4.97 6.16 -0.26
CA ARG A 251 4.47 5.69 -1.56
C ARG A 251 3.42 6.60 -2.15
N ILE A 252 2.49 7.09 -1.34
CA ILE A 252 1.49 8.07 -1.75
C ILE A 252 2.17 9.38 -2.21
N ALA A 253 3.23 9.79 -1.51
CA ALA A 253 3.96 11.04 -1.79
C ALA A 253 4.80 10.98 -3.08
N GLU A 254 5.16 9.80 -3.58
CA GLU A 254 5.91 9.64 -4.83
C GLU A 254 5.07 9.78 -6.09
N ILE A 255 3.76 9.58 -5.97
CA ILE A 255 2.85 9.73 -7.09
C ILE A 255 2.73 11.21 -7.44
N SER A 256 2.97 11.54 -8.71
CA SER A 256 2.75 12.88 -9.25
C SER A 256 1.25 13.11 -9.51
N TRP A 257 0.52 13.53 -8.48
CA TRP A 257 -0.93 13.72 -8.55
C TRP A 257 -1.31 14.89 -9.48
N PRO A 258 -2.22 14.71 -10.45
CA PRO A 258 -2.69 15.78 -11.30
C PRO A 258 -3.54 16.78 -10.49
N ALA A 259 -3.65 18.03 -10.98
CA ALA A 259 -4.29 19.12 -10.25
C ALA A 259 -5.75 18.82 -9.82
N ASN A 260 -6.48 18.08 -10.64
CA ASN A 260 -7.86 17.65 -10.36
C ASN A 260 -7.98 16.58 -9.26
N LYS A 261 -6.88 15.93 -8.86
CA LYS A 261 -6.84 14.86 -7.85
C LYS A 261 -5.91 15.18 -6.67
N ARG A 262 -5.59 16.46 -6.46
CA ARG A 262 -4.64 16.89 -5.41
C ARG A 262 -5.05 16.52 -3.98
N TYR A 263 -6.34 16.28 -3.73
CA TYR A 263 -6.86 15.84 -2.43
C TYR A 263 -6.78 14.33 -2.20
N THR A 264 -6.65 13.52 -3.25
CA THR A 264 -6.57 12.06 -3.14
C THR A 264 -5.51 11.57 -2.14
N PRO A 265 -4.25 12.03 -2.16
CA PRO A 265 -3.24 11.54 -1.20
C PRO A 265 -3.64 11.77 0.27
N TRP A 266 -4.33 12.88 0.57
CA TRP A 266 -4.80 13.20 1.92
C TRP A 266 -5.95 12.30 2.35
N ILE A 267 -6.84 11.95 1.42
CA ILE A 267 -7.96 11.03 1.68
C ILE A 267 -7.43 9.63 1.96
N LEU A 268 -6.44 9.16 1.21
CA LEU A 268 -5.81 7.85 1.42
C LEU A 268 -5.10 7.79 2.78
N ALA A 269 -4.28 8.79 3.10
CA ALA A 269 -3.64 8.88 4.42
C ALA A 269 -4.66 8.96 5.57
N LEU A 270 -5.78 9.67 5.37
CA LEU A 270 -6.86 9.71 6.35
C LEU A 270 -7.52 8.34 6.52
N GLY A 271 -7.82 7.65 5.42
CA GLY A 271 -8.43 6.31 5.40
C GLY A 271 -7.61 5.31 6.22
N PHE A 272 -6.30 5.26 5.98
CA PHE A 272 -5.38 4.49 6.81
C PHE A 272 -5.44 4.91 8.29
N SER A 273 -5.32 6.21 8.57
CA SER A 273 -5.16 6.71 9.95
C SER A 273 -6.38 6.47 10.84
N ILE A 274 -7.60 6.50 10.28
CA ILE A 274 -8.85 6.30 11.03
C ILE A 274 -9.29 4.82 11.10
N SER A 275 -8.75 3.95 10.24
CA SER A 275 -9.16 2.54 10.17
C SER A 275 -9.01 1.80 11.49
N THR A 276 -7.81 1.78 12.09
CA THR A 276 -7.54 1.13 13.37
C THR A 276 -8.33 1.75 14.54
N PRO A 277 -8.38 3.09 14.71
CA PRO A 277 -9.24 3.73 15.72
C PRO A 277 -10.72 3.36 15.63
N ILE A 278 -11.28 3.31 14.41
CA ILE A 278 -12.67 2.88 14.18
C ILE A 278 -12.84 1.42 14.58
N ALA A 279 -11.89 0.55 14.20
CA ALA A 279 -11.93 -0.85 14.58
C ALA A 279 -11.83 -1.06 16.09
N ILE A 280 -10.99 -0.30 16.80
CA ILE A 280 -10.92 -0.30 18.27
C ILE A 280 -12.27 0.13 18.86
N ALA A 281 -12.87 1.23 18.36
CA ALA A 281 -14.16 1.72 18.83
C ALA A 281 -15.27 0.68 18.66
N ILE A 282 -15.32 0.04 17.47
CA ILE A 282 -16.26 -1.05 17.19
C ILE A 282 -15.99 -2.20 18.14
N GLY A 283 -14.74 -2.65 18.28
CA GLY A 283 -14.34 -3.75 19.15
C GLY A 283 -14.74 -3.52 20.61
N LEU A 284 -14.59 -2.29 21.11
CA LEU A 284 -15.06 -1.89 22.45
C LEU A 284 -16.60 -1.88 22.55
N GLY A 285 -17.29 -1.42 21.50
CA GLY A 285 -18.75 -1.40 21.44
C GLY A 285 -19.37 -2.80 21.45
N VAL A 286 -18.78 -3.74 20.70
CA VAL A 286 -19.24 -5.13 20.60
C VAL A 286 -18.50 -6.08 21.53
N ARG A 287 -17.72 -5.57 22.50
CA ARG A 287 -16.80 -6.35 23.35
C ARG A 287 -17.44 -7.50 24.12
N HIS A 288 -18.75 -7.47 24.37
CA HIS A 288 -19.43 -8.59 25.06
C HIS A 288 -19.79 -9.74 24.14
N SER A 289 -19.80 -9.51 22.82
CA SER A 289 -20.20 -10.48 21.80
C SER A 289 -19.05 -10.88 20.86
N LEU A 290 -17.93 -10.14 20.91
CA LEU A 290 -16.76 -10.38 20.07
C LEU A 290 -15.84 -11.42 20.72
N SER A 291 -15.79 -12.63 20.17
CA SER A 291 -14.84 -13.68 20.58
C SER A 291 -13.88 -14.02 19.45
N THR A 292 -12.67 -13.47 19.52
CA THR A 292 -11.59 -13.72 18.55
C THR A 292 -11.13 -15.17 18.55
N ASN A 293 -11.18 -15.83 19.71
CA ASN A 293 -10.83 -17.25 19.92
C ASN A 293 -11.98 -18.22 19.60
N SER A 294 -13.12 -17.72 19.10
CA SER A 294 -14.18 -18.60 18.61
C SER A 294 -13.77 -19.25 17.29
N ARG A 295 -14.36 -20.41 16.97
CA ARG A 295 -14.11 -21.09 15.68
C ARG A 295 -14.29 -20.17 14.47
N SER A 296 -15.34 -19.35 14.47
CA SER A 296 -15.60 -18.39 13.40
C SER A 296 -14.60 -17.23 13.41
N GLY A 297 -14.19 -16.75 14.60
CA GLY A 297 -13.19 -15.70 14.75
C GLY A 297 -11.83 -16.15 14.20
N LEU A 298 -11.36 -17.32 14.59
CA LEU A 298 -10.10 -17.89 14.13
C LEU A 298 -10.07 -18.11 12.61
N ILE A 299 -11.14 -18.68 12.03
CA ILE A 299 -11.24 -18.86 10.58
C ILE A 299 -11.27 -17.51 9.86
N ALA A 300 -12.02 -16.53 10.36
CA ALA A 300 -12.10 -15.22 9.74
C ALA A 300 -10.74 -14.51 9.80
N ASN A 301 -10.17 -14.34 11.00
CA ASN A 301 -8.87 -13.70 11.20
C ASN A 301 -7.80 -14.38 10.34
N GLY A 302 -7.69 -15.70 10.44
CA GLY A 302 -6.70 -16.48 9.71
C GLY A 302 -6.81 -16.36 8.19
N CYS A 303 -8.02 -16.40 7.62
CA CYS A 303 -8.21 -16.22 6.18
C CYS A 303 -7.92 -14.78 5.74
N PHE A 304 -8.43 -13.77 6.45
CA PHE A 304 -8.25 -12.37 6.07
C PHE A 304 -6.79 -11.92 6.22
N ASP A 305 -6.12 -12.32 7.30
CA ASP A 305 -4.69 -12.02 7.49
C ASP A 305 -3.83 -12.76 6.46
N ALA A 306 -4.16 -13.99 6.07
CA ALA A 306 -3.47 -14.68 4.97
C ALA A 306 -3.66 -13.98 3.61
N ILE A 307 -4.86 -13.48 3.33
CA ILE A 307 -5.14 -12.72 2.10
C ILE A 307 -4.34 -11.41 2.11
N SER A 308 -4.39 -10.64 3.19
CA SER A 308 -3.64 -9.39 3.35
C SER A 308 -2.13 -9.63 3.29
N SER A 309 -1.63 -10.72 3.88
CA SER A 309 -0.24 -11.17 3.76
C SER A 309 0.16 -11.34 2.30
N GLY A 310 -0.65 -12.06 1.50
CA GLY A 310 -0.36 -12.30 0.09
C GLY A 310 -0.24 -11.00 -0.71
N ILE A 311 -1.14 -10.04 -0.44
CA ILE A 311 -1.10 -8.70 -1.05
C ILE A 311 0.18 -7.96 -0.65
N LEU A 312 0.47 -7.85 0.65
CA LEU A 312 1.62 -7.08 1.14
C LEU A 312 2.97 -7.71 0.77
N ILE A 313 3.06 -9.04 0.74
CA ILE A 313 4.28 -9.74 0.29
C ILE A 313 4.49 -9.50 -1.20
N TYR A 314 3.44 -9.62 -2.02
CA TYR A 314 3.53 -9.32 -3.44
C TYR A 314 4.00 -7.88 -3.68
N THR A 315 3.27 -6.91 -3.12
CA THR A 315 3.62 -5.49 -3.25
C THR A 315 5.01 -5.22 -2.69
N GLY A 316 5.35 -5.75 -1.52
CA GLY A 316 6.65 -5.55 -0.89
C GLY A 316 7.82 -6.09 -1.72
N LEU A 317 7.71 -7.31 -2.26
CA LEU A 317 8.82 -7.95 -2.97
C LEU A 317 8.91 -7.51 -4.44
N VAL A 318 7.77 -7.42 -5.14
CA VAL A 318 7.73 -7.12 -6.58
C VAL A 318 7.74 -5.60 -6.78
N GLU A 319 6.73 -4.93 -6.25
CA GLU A 319 6.50 -3.49 -6.50
C GLU A 319 7.49 -2.60 -5.75
N LEU A 320 7.87 -2.95 -4.51
CA LEU A 320 8.73 -2.10 -3.69
C LEU A 320 10.20 -2.50 -3.75
N MET A 321 10.54 -3.78 -3.77
CA MET A 321 11.93 -4.22 -3.76
C MET A 321 12.48 -4.39 -5.18
N ALA A 322 11.88 -5.24 -6.01
CA ALA A 322 12.41 -5.50 -7.35
C ALA A 322 12.35 -4.24 -8.24
N HIS A 323 11.21 -3.54 -8.27
CA HIS A 323 11.07 -2.35 -9.10
C HIS A 323 12.02 -1.20 -8.70
N GLU A 324 12.21 -0.95 -7.40
CA GLU A 324 13.09 0.11 -6.92
C GLU A 324 14.58 -0.19 -7.10
N PHE A 325 15.02 -1.43 -6.86
CA PHE A 325 16.45 -1.77 -6.93
C PHE A 325 16.92 -2.19 -8.32
N ILE A 326 16.08 -2.89 -9.08
CA ILE A 326 16.48 -3.53 -10.35
C ILE A 326 15.97 -2.71 -11.55
N PHE A 327 14.70 -2.30 -11.53
CA PHE A 327 14.07 -1.67 -12.68
C PHE A 327 14.20 -0.14 -12.69
N SER A 328 14.49 0.48 -11.55
CA SER A 328 14.69 1.93 -11.46
C SER A 328 16.04 2.38 -12.03
N SER A 329 16.08 3.59 -12.59
CA SER A 329 17.31 4.26 -13.00
C SER A 329 18.02 4.98 -11.83
N GLN A 330 17.48 4.92 -10.61
CA GLN A 330 17.88 5.76 -9.47
C GLN A 330 19.31 5.50 -8.96
N PHE A 331 19.86 4.33 -9.30
CA PHE A 331 21.21 3.89 -8.91
C PHE A 331 22.21 3.86 -10.08
N LYS A 332 21.84 4.37 -11.25
CA LYS A 332 22.77 4.46 -12.39
C LYS A 332 23.73 5.64 -12.19
N GLY A 333 25.01 5.44 -12.53
CA GLY A 333 26.03 6.49 -12.50
C GLY A 333 27.10 6.33 -11.41
N PRO A 334 28.04 7.30 -11.31
CA PRO A 334 29.17 7.24 -10.38
C PRO A 334 28.67 7.28 -8.92
N GLY A 335 29.11 6.31 -8.11
CA GLY A 335 28.67 6.18 -6.72
C GLY A 335 27.33 5.46 -6.53
N GLY A 336 26.67 5.02 -7.61
CA GLY A 336 25.40 4.32 -7.58
C GLY A 336 25.37 3.08 -6.68
N LEU A 337 26.43 2.26 -6.71
CA LEU A 337 26.55 1.08 -5.85
C LEU A 337 26.51 1.42 -4.36
N LYS A 338 27.20 2.50 -3.94
CA LYS A 338 27.19 2.93 -2.53
C LYS A 338 25.79 3.37 -2.09
N LYS A 339 25.11 4.13 -2.95
CA LYS A 339 23.73 4.58 -2.70
C LYS A 339 22.74 3.40 -2.64
N MET A 340 22.90 2.43 -3.54
CA MET A 340 22.11 1.20 -3.57
C MET A 340 22.30 0.36 -2.30
N LEU A 341 23.55 0.14 -1.89
CA LEU A 341 23.86 -0.59 -0.64
C LEU A 341 23.32 0.13 0.59
N PHE A 342 23.38 1.46 0.61
CA PHE A 342 22.77 2.26 1.68
C PHE A 342 21.24 2.10 1.72
N ALA A 343 20.56 2.22 0.57
CA ALA A 343 19.11 1.94 0.48
C ALA A 343 18.76 0.53 0.95
N PHE A 344 19.50 -0.49 0.50
CA PHE A 344 19.28 -1.87 0.90
C PHE A 344 19.44 -2.06 2.41
N THR A 345 20.46 -1.42 3.00
CA THR A 345 20.67 -1.43 4.46
C THR A 345 19.50 -0.78 5.21
N MET A 346 18.97 0.34 4.72
CA MET A 346 17.80 0.99 5.31
C MET A 346 16.54 0.13 5.21
N MET A 347 16.35 -0.57 4.08
CA MET A 347 15.26 -1.52 3.92
C MET A 347 15.39 -2.69 4.90
N CYS A 348 16.58 -3.29 5.04
CA CYS A 348 16.83 -4.32 6.06
C CYS A 348 16.59 -3.80 7.48
N ALA A 349 16.97 -2.55 7.78
CA ALA A 349 16.72 -1.93 9.08
C ALA A 349 15.22 -1.78 9.37
N GLY A 350 14.42 -1.38 8.37
CA GLY A 350 12.96 -1.32 8.46
C GLY A 350 12.34 -2.69 8.75
N SER A 351 12.74 -3.71 7.98
CA SER A 351 12.27 -5.09 8.22
C SER A 351 12.70 -5.61 9.59
N GLY A 352 13.95 -5.34 10.00
CA GLY A 352 14.48 -5.77 11.29
C GLY A 352 13.77 -5.12 12.47
N LEU A 353 13.47 -3.82 12.39
CA LEU A 353 12.71 -3.12 13.42
C LEU A 353 11.29 -3.69 13.52
N MET A 354 10.64 -3.90 12.37
CA MET A 354 9.28 -4.41 12.34
C MET A 354 9.19 -5.87 12.86
N ALA A 355 10.19 -6.70 12.55
CA ALA A 355 10.31 -8.03 13.12
C ALA A 355 10.58 -8.00 14.64
N LEU A 356 11.37 -7.03 15.12
CA LEU A 356 11.59 -6.84 16.56
C LEU A 356 10.29 -6.48 17.29
N LEU A 357 9.48 -5.60 16.70
CA LEU A 357 8.14 -5.29 17.21
C LEU A 357 7.27 -6.55 17.25
N GLY A 358 7.31 -7.40 16.22
CA GLY A 358 6.56 -8.66 16.17
C GLY A 358 7.01 -9.71 17.18
N ARG A 359 8.24 -9.63 17.70
CA ARG A 359 8.69 -10.48 18.80
C ARG A 359 8.11 -10.03 20.16
N TRP A 360 7.78 -8.75 20.29
CA TRP A 360 7.26 -8.17 21.53
C TRP A 360 5.74 -8.07 21.55
N ALA A 361 5.11 -7.99 20.38
CA ALA A 361 3.68 -8.28 20.23
C ALA A 361 3.43 -9.74 20.60
#